data_AF-A0A2U1KJZ0-F1
#
_entry.id   AF-A0A2U1KJZ0-F1
#
_cell.length_a   1.000
_cell.length_b   1.000
_cell.length_c   1.000
_cell.angle_alpha   90.00
_cell.angle_beta   90.00
_cell.angle_gamma   90.00
#
_symmetry.space_group_name_H-M   'P 1'
#
loop_
_entity.id
_entity.type
_entity.pdbx_description
1 polymer ?
#
loop_
_entity_poly.entity_id
_entity_poly.type
_entity_poly.pdbx_seq_one_letter_code
_entity_poly.pdbx_strand_id
1 'polypeptide(L)'
;MLSESFVPVANNLCSNPLAHAANVIKALSGPKYEGGYLHNIIQEKLQENRLHDTLTNVVIPTFDIKYLQPTIFSSYQLQTTPSLDAKLSDICIGTSAAPTYLPSHSFQTEDSEGKLLKEFNLIDGGVAANNPTLVAISEVTKEITRGSPNFFPIKPTEYGRFLVLSLGTGSPKFHEKYDATKSSNWGILGWLAGGGSTPLVDVFTQSSDDMVNYYISVVFQALHSEENYLRIQDDTLSGDLSTMDLATSENLENLVKVGENLLKKPVTRVNLGTGISEPYHHTTNEMALKKFAAILHKEKYVRELRSPNTNRGRVNQGKSMEDQTGASQGRPKLSNAIHHSLPDLHDLNKN
;
A
#
# COMPACT_ATOMS: atom_id res chain seq x y z
N MET A 1 -9.61 24.57 -20.48
CA MET A 1 -10.88 23.90 -20.83
C MET A 1 -11.11 22.75 -19.86
N LEU A 2 -11.23 23.10 -18.58
CA LEU A 2 -11.42 22.19 -17.45
C LEU A 2 -12.47 22.88 -16.57
N SER A 3 -13.73 22.64 -16.85
CA SER A 3 -14.87 23.00 -15.99
C SER A 3 -16.14 22.66 -16.76
N GLU A 4 -16.63 21.44 -16.68
CA GLU A 4 -18.04 21.08 -16.87
C GLU A 4 -18.16 19.56 -16.90
N SER A 5 -18.35 18.95 -15.71
CA SER A 5 -19.27 17.82 -15.46
C SER A 5 -19.03 17.19 -14.08
N PHE A 6 -19.13 18.02 -13.04
CA PHE A 6 -19.62 17.59 -11.73
C PHE A 6 -20.56 18.70 -11.24
N VAL A 7 -21.81 18.66 -11.71
CA VAL A 7 -22.88 19.49 -11.15
C VAL A 7 -23.65 18.61 -10.18
N PRO A 8 -23.52 18.80 -8.86
CA PRO A 8 -24.51 18.28 -7.94
C PRO A 8 -25.80 19.05 -8.19
N VAL A 9 -26.91 18.34 -8.39
CA VAL A 9 -28.24 18.95 -8.43
C VAL A 9 -28.46 19.63 -7.08
N ALA A 10 -28.47 20.96 -7.08
CA ALA A 10 -28.80 21.76 -5.92
C ALA A 10 -30.25 21.47 -5.52
N ASN A 11 -30.44 20.83 -4.37
CA ASN A 11 -31.75 20.78 -3.71
C ASN A 11 -31.64 21.50 -2.37
N ASN A 12 -32.32 22.63 -2.31
CA ASN A 12 -32.55 23.41 -1.10
C ASN A 12 -33.02 22.51 0.05
N LEU A 13 -32.52 22.82 1.24
CA LEU A 13 -32.87 22.21 2.51
C LEU A 13 -34.39 22.33 2.78
N CYS A 14 -35.11 21.29 2.40
CA CYS A 14 -36.34 20.86 3.04
C CYS A 14 -36.21 19.35 3.24
N SER A 15 -36.21 18.91 4.50
CA SER A 15 -36.16 17.50 4.91
C SER A 15 -37.38 16.75 4.37
N ASN A 16 -37.26 16.21 3.16
CA ASN A 16 -38.32 15.46 2.49
C ASN A 16 -38.06 13.95 2.66
N PRO A 17 -38.93 13.19 3.35
CA PRO A 17 -38.74 11.75 3.59
C PRO A 17 -38.67 10.93 2.29
N LEU A 18 -39.21 11.45 1.18
CA LEU A 18 -39.11 10.85 -0.15
C LEU A 18 -37.68 10.84 -0.70
N ALA A 19 -36.84 11.83 -0.36
CA ALA A 19 -35.44 11.86 -0.78
C ALA A 19 -34.60 10.80 -0.06
N HIS A 20 -34.88 10.56 1.23
CA HIS A 20 -34.27 9.46 1.98
C HIS A 20 -34.71 8.10 1.44
N ALA A 21 -36.01 7.92 1.15
CA ALA A 21 -36.51 6.69 0.56
C ALA A 21 -35.90 6.41 -0.82
N ALA A 22 -35.75 7.42 -1.68
CA ALA A 22 -35.12 7.29 -2.99
C ALA A 22 -33.63 6.92 -2.89
N ASN A 23 -32.88 7.49 -1.93
CA ASN A 23 -31.48 7.13 -1.69
C ASN A 23 -31.33 5.68 -1.20
N VAL A 24 -32.25 5.21 -0.34
CA VAL A 24 -32.29 3.82 0.12
C VAL A 24 -32.62 2.87 -1.03
N ILE A 25 -33.60 3.19 -1.88
CA ILE A 25 -33.95 2.36 -3.06
C ILE A 25 -32.78 2.30 -4.05
N LYS A 26 -32.09 3.42 -4.30
CA LYS A 26 -30.92 3.47 -5.18
C LYS A 26 -29.75 2.65 -4.64
N ALA A 27 -29.50 2.71 -3.32
CA ALA A 27 -28.49 1.89 -2.64
C ALA A 27 -28.80 0.38 -2.69
N LEU A 28 -30.08 0.01 -2.89
CA LEU A 28 -30.52 -1.39 -3.02
C LEU A 28 -30.54 -1.89 -4.47
N SER A 29 -30.45 -1.00 -5.48
CA SER A 29 -30.55 -1.36 -6.90
C SER A 29 -29.21 -1.54 -7.62
N GLY A 30 -28.09 -1.11 -7.03
CA GLY A 30 -26.77 -1.18 -7.66
C GLY A 30 -25.70 -0.39 -6.90
N PRO A 31 -24.45 -0.39 -7.40
CA PRO A 31 -23.37 0.38 -6.80
C PRO A 31 -23.66 1.89 -6.87
N LYS A 32 -23.07 2.67 -5.95
CA LYS A 32 -23.21 4.13 -5.89
C LYS A 32 -22.72 4.82 -7.18
N TYR A 33 -21.71 4.24 -7.84
CA TYR A 33 -21.10 4.71 -9.07
C TYR A 33 -21.09 3.62 -10.15
N GLU A 34 -21.24 4.02 -11.41
CA GLU A 34 -21.24 3.10 -12.56
C GLU A 34 -19.84 2.62 -12.98
N GLY A 35 -18.77 3.30 -12.54
CA GLY A 35 -17.37 2.91 -12.79
C GLY A 35 -16.81 3.25 -14.19
N GLY A 36 -17.66 3.47 -15.20
CA GLY A 36 -17.20 3.67 -16.59
C GLY A 36 -16.15 4.77 -16.79
N TYR A 37 -16.30 5.93 -16.13
CA TYR A 37 -15.30 6.99 -16.20
C TYR A 37 -13.95 6.59 -15.59
N LEU A 38 -13.98 5.91 -14.43
CA LEU A 38 -12.77 5.40 -13.78
C LEU A 38 -12.07 4.38 -14.69
N HIS A 39 -12.83 3.46 -15.31
CA HIS A 39 -12.28 2.45 -16.22
C HIS A 39 -11.58 3.11 -17.41
N ASN A 40 -12.22 4.11 -18.03
CA ASN A 40 -11.65 4.83 -19.16
C ASN A 40 -10.32 5.52 -18.80
N ILE A 41 -10.26 6.20 -17.66
CA ILE A 41 -9.02 6.86 -17.20
C ILE A 41 -7.93 5.83 -16.89
N ILE A 42 -8.27 4.73 -16.21
CA ILE A 42 -7.30 3.67 -15.90
C ILE A 42 -6.74 3.07 -17.20
N GLN A 43 -7.61 2.75 -18.16
CA GLN A 43 -7.21 2.20 -19.46
C GLN A 43 -6.37 3.20 -20.27
N GLU A 44 -6.73 4.48 -20.27
CA GLU A 44 -5.95 5.54 -20.93
C GLU A 44 -4.53 5.65 -20.34
N LYS A 45 -4.41 5.62 -19.01
CA LYS A 45 -3.12 5.80 -18.32
C LYS A 45 -2.23 4.57 -18.38
N LEU A 46 -2.80 3.37 -18.25
CA LEU A 46 -2.05 2.12 -18.20
C LEU A 46 -1.90 1.45 -19.57
N GLN A 47 -2.71 1.85 -20.55
CA GLN A 47 -2.69 1.35 -21.91
C GLN A 47 -2.78 -0.19 -21.93
N GLU A 48 -1.98 -0.83 -22.79
CA GLU A 48 -1.92 -2.28 -22.96
C GLU A 48 -0.85 -2.94 -22.09
N ASN A 49 -0.22 -2.20 -21.16
CA ASN A 49 0.82 -2.75 -20.29
C ASN A 49 0.25 -3.85 -19.38
N ARG A 50 1.00 -4.93 -19.25
CA ARG A 50 0.64 -6.10 -18.43
C ARG A 50 1.50 -6.16 -17.17
N LEU A 51 1.19 -7.10 -16.29
CA LEU A 51 1.89 -7.26 -15.02
C LEU A 51 3.40 -7.46 -15.21
N HIS A 52 3.82 -8.18 -16.26
CA HIS A 52 5.24 -8.38 -16.56
C HIS A 52 5.98 -7.12 -17.04
N ASP A 53 5.28 -6.09 -17.52
CA ASP A 53 5.87 -4.84 -18.01
C ASP A 53 6.28 -3.88 -16.86
N THR A 54 6.03 -4.27 -15.60
CA THR A 54 6.28 -3.43 -14.44
C THR A 54 7.80 -3.19 -14.22
N LEU A 55 8.17 -1.94 -13.96
CA LEU A 55 9.58 -1.52 -13.78
C LEU A 55 10.20 -2.03 -12.47
N THR A 56 9.36 -2.40 -11.52
CA THR A 56 9.73 -2.97 -10.23
C THR A 56 8.72 -4.04 -9.88
N ASN A 57 9.07 -4.93 -8.96
CA ASN A 57 8.13 -5.91 -8.48
C ASN A 57 6.94 -5.22 -7.79
N VAL A 58 5.73 -5.53 -8.25
CA VAL A 58 4.47 -5.10 -7.66
C VAL A 58 3.71 -6.29 -7.06
N VAL A 59 2.89 -5.99 -6.05
CA VAL A 59 2.00 -6.92 -5.33
C VAL A 59 0.67 -6.20 -5.11
N ILE A 60 -0.38 -6.61 -5.81
CA ILE A 60 -1.68 -5.93 -5.82
C ILE A 60 -2.76 -6.93 -5.39
N PRO A 61 -3.35 -6.78 -4.18
CA PRO A 61 -4.41 -7.67 -3.71
C PRO A 61 -5.75 -7.36 -4.40
N THR A 62 -6.54 -8.39 -4.66
CA THR A 62 -7.94 -8.33 -5.03
C THR A 62 -8.69 -9.47 -4.33
N PHE A 63 -10.02 -9.49 -4.39
CA PHE A 63 -10.80 -10.63 -3.91
C PHE A 63 -11.65 -11.20 -5.03
N ASP A 64 -11.51 -12.50 -5.32
CA ASP A 64 -12.31 -13.18 -6.34
C ASP A 64 -13.60 -13.71 -5.74
N ILE A 65 -14.74 -13.17 -6.18
CA ILE A 65 -16.07 -13.52 -5.63
C ILE A 65 -16.61 -14.84 -6.18
N LYS A 66 -16.10 -15.34 -7.31
CA LYS A 66 -16.52 -16.62 -7.88
C LYS A 66 -15.93 -17.78 -7.08
N TYR A 67 -14.69 -17.62 -6.63
CA TYR A 67 -13.99 -18.62 -5.82
C TYR A 67 -13.99 -18.31 -4.31
N LEU A 68 -14.48 -17.14 -3.89
CA LEU A 68 -14.46 -16.66 -2.51
C LEU A 68 -13.06 -16.69 -1.88
N GLN A 69 -12.05 -16.22 -2.61
CA GLN A 69 -10.66 -16.21 -2.15
C GLN A 69 -9.90 -14.95 -2.60
N PRO A 70 -8.90 -14.49 -1.83
CA PRO A 70 -7.98 -13.46 -2.30
C PRO A 70 -7.26 -13.88 -3.57
N THR A 71 -7.13 -12.97 -4.52
CA THR A 71 -6.22 -13.11 -5.67
C THR A 71 -5.16 -12.03 -5.55
N ILE A 72 -3.89 -12.43 -5.48
CA ILE A 72 -2.78 -11.48 -5.37
C ILE A 72 -2.06 -11.42 -6.71
N PHE A 73 -2.17 -10.29 -7.41
CA PHE A 73 -1.39 -10.03 -8.62
C PHE A 73 0.03 -9.65 -8.22
N SER A 74 0.92 -10.62 -8.27
CA SER A 74 2.31 -10.50 -7.85
C SER A 74 3.24 -10.79 -9.02
N SER A 75 4.03 -9.80 -9.40
CA SER A 75 5.10 -9.95 -10.40
C SER A 75 6.09 -11.08 -10.05
N TYR A 76 6.31 -11.37 -8.76
CA TYR A 76 7.13 -12.50 -8.29
C TYR A 76 6.57 -13.87 -8.70
N GLN A 77 5.25 -13.96 -8.94
CA GLN A 77 4.59 -15.23 -9.21
C GLN A 77 4.50 -15.56 -10.71
N LEU A 78 4.86 -14.64 -11.60
CA LEU A 78 4.66 -14.80 -13.04
C LEU A 78 5.38 -16.02 -13.62
N GLN A 79 6.54 -16.38 -13.09
CA GLN A 79 7.27 -17.59 -13.53
C GLN A 79 6.53 -18.89 -13.18
N THR A 80 5.84 -18.92 -12.03
CA THR A 80 5.13 -20.12 -11.54
C THR A 80 3.65 -20.13 -11.89
N THR A 81 3.08 -18.97 -12.20
CA THR A 81 1.64 -18.80 -12.42
C THR A 81 1.41 -17.79 -13.56
N PRO A 82 1.62 -18.20 -14.81
CA PRO A 82 1.50 -17.32 -15.98
C PRO A 82 0.10 -16.70 -16.15
N SER A 83 -0.94 -17.35 -15.60
CA SER A 83 -2.30 -16.83 -15.62
C SER A 83 -2.50 -15.53 -14.83
N LEU A 84 -1.52 -15.10 -14.02
CA LEU A 84 -1.57 -13.79 -13.34
C LEU A 84 -1.08 -12.64 -14.23
N ASP A 85 -0.53 -12.91 -15.42
CA ASP A 85 -0.10 -11.87 -16.35
C ASP A 85 -1.30 -11.20 -17.04
N ALA A 86 -2.06 -10.41 -16.28
CA ALA A 86 -3.19 -9.65 -16.77
C ALA A 86 -2.78 -8.22 -17.17
N LYS A 87 -3.65 -7.51 -17.90
CA LYS A 87 -3.45 -6.07 -18.13
C LYS A 87 -3.46 -5.34 -16.79
N LEU A 88 -2.57 -4.37 -16.62
CA LEU A 88 -2.52 -3.55 -15.41
C LEU A 88 -3.84 -2.79 -15.21
N SER A 89 -4.51 -2.41 -16.30
CA SER A 89 -5.83 -1.78 -16.24
C SER A 89 -6.89 -2.67 -15.59
N ASP A 90 -6.96 -3.96 -15.97
CA ASP A 90 -7.88 -4.92 -15.36
C ASP A 90 -7.59 -5.15 -13.87
N ILE A 91 -6.30 -5.24 -13.52
CA ILE A 91 -5.87 -5.39 -12.12
C ILE A 91 -6.25 -4.16 -11.30
N CYS A 92 -6.00 -2.95 -11.82
CA CYS A 92 -6.31 -1.69 -11.16
C CYS A 92 -7.82 -1.45 -11.00
N ILE A 93 -8.62 -1.84 -11.99
CA ILE A 93 -10.08 -1.79 -11.86
C ILE A 93 -10.52 -2.78 -10.78
N GLY A 94 -10.04 -4.03 -10.82
CA GLY A 94 -10.40 -5.06 -9.84
C GLY A 94 -10.06 -4.67 -8.40
N THR A 95 -8.84 -4.18 -8.15
CA THR A 95 -8.40 -3.80 -6.79
C THR A 95 -9.14 -2.60 -6.21
N SER A 96 -9.81 -1.78 -7.03
CA SER A 96 -10.53 -0.58 -6.61
C SER A 96 -12.06 -0.76 -6.56
N ALA A 97 -12.56 -1.93 -6.96
CA ALA A 97 -13.99 -2.21 -7.09
C ALA A 97 -14.67 -2.47 -5.73
N ALA A 98 -14.72 -1.44 -4.88
CA ALA A 98 -15.29 -1.49 -3.53
C ALA A 98 -16.77 -1.87 -3.56
N PRO A 99 -17.20 -2.94 -2.86
CA PRO A 99 -18.60 -3.31 -2.76
C PRO A 99 -19.46 -2.13 -2.33
N THR A 100 -20.66 -2.00 -2.91
CA THR A 100 -21.59 -0.86 -2.76
C THR A 100 -21.16 0.46 -3.42
N TYR A 101 -19.88 0.65 -3.75
CA TYR A 101 -19.37 1.86 -4.41
C TYR A 101 -19.22 1.69 -5.91
N LEU A 102 -18.54 0.62 -6.35
CA LEU A 102 -18.20 0.36 -7.74
C LEU A 102 -18.65 -1.05 -8.17
N PRO A 103 -18.91 -1.28 -9.46
CA PRO A 103 -19.24 -2.61 -9.96
C PRO A 103 -18.02 -3.55 -9.85
N SER A 104 -18.29 -4.84 -9.61
CA SER A 104 -17.27 -5.89 -9.73
C SER A 104 -16.71 -5.97 -11.16
N HIS A 105 -15.46 -6.38 -11.29
CA HIS A 105 -14.77 -6.46 -12.58
C HIS A 105 -14.51 -7.90 -13.00
N SER A 106 -14.76 -8.23 -14.26
CA SER A 106 -14.54 -9.58 -14.80
C SER A 106 -13.71 -9.51 -16.08
N PHE A 107 -12.72 -10.40 -16.17
CA PHE A 107 -11.87 -10.55 -17.35
C PHE A 107 -11.24 -11.94 -17.38
N GLN A 108 -10.54 -12.24 -18.48
CA GLN A 108 -9.88 -13.52 -18.68
C GLN A 108 -8.43 -13.31 -19.11
N THR A 109 -7.59 -14.27 -18.75
CA THR A 109 -6.22 -14.37 -19.27
C THR A 109 -6.12 -15.61 -20.15
N GLU A 110 -5.42 -15.47 -21.26
CA GLU A 110 -5.20 -16.52 -22.26
C GLU A 110 -3.70 -16.75 -22.45
N ASP A 111 -3.34 -17.93 -22.96
CA ASP A 111 -1.98 -18.22 -23.41
C ASP A 111 -1.71 -17.68 -24.82
N SER A 112 -0.49 -17.92 -25.33
CA SER A 112 -0.09 -17.48 -26.67
C SER A 112 -0.89 -18.11 -27.82
N GLU A 113 -1.60 -19.21 -27.56
CA GLU A 113 -2.46 -19.90 -28.54
C GLU A 113 -3.93 -19.46 -28.42
N GLY A 114 -4.24 -18.50 -27.53
CA GLY A 114 -5.59 -18.01 -27.26
C GLY A 114 -6.41 -18.95 -26.38
N LYS A 115 -5.79 -19.91 -25.72
CA LYS A 115 -6.49 -20.81 -24.80
C LYS A 115 -6.63 -20.13 -23.44
N LEU A 116 -7.86 -20.15 -22.92
CA LEU A 116 -8.20 -19.66 -21.59
C LEU A 116 -7.32 -20.31 -20.51
N LEU A 117 -6.55 -19.48 -19.80
CA LEU A 117 -5.77 -19.88 -18.63
C LEU A 117 -6.57 -19.73 -17.34
N LYS A 118 -7.24 -18.59 -17.18
CA LYS A 118 -8.02 -18.27 -15.97
C LYS A 118 -9.03 -17.16 -16.25
N GLU A 119 -10.18 -17.29 -15.62
CA GLU A 119 -11.20 -16.24 -15.51
C GLU A 119 -11.11 -15.61 -14.12
N PHE A 120 -11.25 -14.29 -14.06
CA PHE A 120 -11.20 -13.50 -12.85
C PHE A 120 -12.52 -12.78 -12.64
N ASN A 121 -13.04 -12.81 -11.41
CA ASN A 121 -14.27 -12.10 -11.03
C ASN A 121 -13.99 -11.32 -9.74
N LEU A 122 -13.48 -10.11 -9.89
CA LEU A 122 -12.78 -9.40 -8.84
C LEU A 122 -13.61 -8.27 -8.23
N ILE A 123 -13.40 -8.09 -6.93
CA ILE A 123 -13.74 -6.88 -6.16
C ILE A 123 -12.49 -6.38 -5.43
N ASP A 124 -12.67 -5.24 -4.75
CA ASP A 124 -11.62 -4.49 -4.05
C ASP A 124 -10.69 -5.34 -3.19
N GLY A 125 -9.40 -5.00 -3.25
CA GLY A 125 -8.34 -5.63 -2.47
C GLY A 125 -8.49 -5.41 -0.97
N GLY A 126 -9.14 -4.33 -0.53
CA GLY A 126 -9.43 -4.00 0.86
C GLY A 126 -10.32 -5.01 1.56
N VAL A 127 -11.09 -5.81 0.81
CA VAL A 127 -11.83 -6.96 1.36
C VAL A 127 -10.88 -8.07 1.81
N ALA A 128 -9.73 -8.21 1.15
CA ALA A 128 -8.71 -9.20 1.49
C ALA A 128 -7.63 -8.65 2.42
N ALA A 129 -7.07 -7.49 2.06
CA ALA A 129 -5.94 -6.85 2.73
C ALA A 129 -6.00 -5.33 2.51
N ASN A 130 -6.72 -4.63 3.37
CA ASN A 130 -6.78 -3.16 3.36
C ASN A 130 -5.41 -2.52 3.66
N ASN A 131 -4.57 -3.24 4.40
CA ASN A 131 -3.16 -2.95 4.55
C ASN A 131 -2.32 -4.05 3.89
N PRO A 132 -1.82 -3.82 2.65
CA PRO A 132 -1.09 -4.84 1.91
C PRO A 132 0.34 -5.06 2.40
N THR A 133 0.79 -4.38 3.47
CA THR A 133 2.19 -4.45 3.92
C THR A 133 2.61 -5.89 4.23
N LEU A 134 1.77 -6.65 4.94
CA LEU A 134 2.08 -8.05 5.25
C LEU A 134 2.01 -8.96 4.02
N VAL A 135 1.13 -8.67 3.07
CA VAL A 135 1.06 -9.37 1.78
C VAL A 135 2.36 -9.15 1.00
N ALA A 136 2.85 -7.91 0.93
CA ALA A 136 4.09 -7.56 0.24
C ALA A 136 5.31 -8.25 0.88
N ILE A 137 5.43 -8.21 2.22
CA ILE A 137 6.50 -8.90 2.95
C ILE A 137 6.43 -10.42 2.69
N SER A 138 5.22 -11.00 2.67
CA SER A 138 5.03 -12.43 2.41
C SER A 138 5.49 -12.83 1.01
N GLU A 139 5.17 -12.03 -0.01
CA GLU A 139 5.61 -12.29 -1.39
C GLU A 139 7.12 -12.21 -1.55
N VAL A 140 7.76 -11.18 -0.96
CA VAL A 140 9.24 -11.07 -0.93
C VAL A 140 9.86 -12.26 -0.18
N THR A 141 9.26 -12.67 0.94
CA THR A 141 9.75 -13.81 1.73
C THR A 141 9.65 -15.13 0.98
N LYS A 142 8.55 -15.36 0.24
CA LYS A 142 8.40 -16.53 -0.64
C LYS A 142 9.50 -16.55 -1.70
N GLU A 143 9.78 -15.41 -2.32
CA GLU A 143 10.80 -15.28 -3.37
C GLU A 143 12.21 -15.55 -2.83
N ILE A 144 12.55 -15.02 -1.66
CA ILE A 144 13.81 -15.32 -0.96
C ILE A 144 13.92 -16.82 -0.65
N THR A 145 12.84 -17.41 -0.12
CA THR A 145 12.82 -18.82 0.30
C THR A 145 12.95 -19.78 -0.88
N ARG A 146 12.47 -19.38 -2.07
CA ARG A 146 12.64 -20.12 -3.33
C ARG A 146 14.08 -20.06 -3.88
N GLY A 147 14.96 -19.26 -3.27
CA GLY A 147 16.37 -19.16 -3.68
C GLY A 147 16.59 -18.24 -4.88
N SER A 148 15.74 -17.23 -5.05
CA SER A 148 15.86 -16.25 -6.14
C SER A 148 17.25 -15.59 -6.15
N PRO A 149 17.94 -15.52 -7.30
CA PRO A 149 19.27 -14.92 -7.39
C PRO A 149 19.27 -13.40 -7.18
N ASN A 150 18.09 -12.78 -7.26
CA ASN A 150 17.88 -11.35 -7.02
C ASN A 150 17.99 -10.98 -5.54
N PHE A 151 17.93 -11.98 -4.64
CA PHE A 151 18.05 -11.79 -3.21
C PHE A 151 19.26 -12.55 -2.67
N PHE A 152 19.95 -11.95 -1.72
CA PHE A 152 20.91 -12.71 -0.92
C PHE A 152 20.15 -13.77 -0.12
N PRO A 153 20.72 -14.94 0.16
CA PRO A 153 20.12 -15.89 1.09
C PRO A 153 19.95 -15.23 2.46
N ILE A 154 18.71 -15.11 2.92
CA ILE A 154 18.35 -14.55 4.22
C ILE A 154 17.70 -15.68 5.02
N LYS A 155 18.08 -15.85 6.29
CA LYS A 155 17.38 -16.80 7.16
C LYS A 155 15.94 -16.30 7.39
N PRO A 156 14.94 -17.18 7.51
CA PRO A 156 13.54 -16.78 7.73
C PRO A 156 13.29 -15.82 8.91
N THR A 157 14.23 -15.72 9.86
CA THR A 157 14.16 -14.85 11.05
C THR A 157 14.92 -13.53 10.90
N GLU A 158 15.62 -13.26 9.79
CA GLU A 158 16.43 -12.05 9.59
C GLU A 158 15.60 -10.88 9.00
N TYR A 159 14.50 -10.50 9.66
CA TYR A 159 13.68 -9.34 9.23
C TYR A 159 14.44 -8.01 9.30
N GLY A 160 15.56 -7.92 10.03
CA GLY A 160 16.42 -6.73 10.07
C GLY A 160 17.06 -6.35 8.73
N ARG A 161 16.84 -7.11 7.66
CA ARG A 161 17.21 -6.75 6.28
C ARG A 161 16.07 -6.15 5.47
N PHE A 162 14.83 -6.27 5.95
CA PHE A 162 13.70 -5.56 5.36
C PHE A 162 13.74 -4.12 5.83
N LEU A 163 13.49 -3.20 4.90
CA LEU A 163 13.24 -1.80 5.17
C LEU A 163 11.88 -1.47 4.56
N VAL A 164 10.91 -1.14 5.40
CA VAL A 164 9.49 -1.09 5.04
C VAL A 164 8.92 0.29 5.35
N LEU A 165 8.40 0.95 4.32
CA LEU A 165 7.57 2.15 4.45
C LEU A 165 6.12 1.75 4.15
N SER A 166 5.23 1.99 5.10
CA SER A 166 3.79 1.78 4.95
C SER A 166 3.08 3.13 5.06
N LEU A 167 2.29 3.48 4.05
CA LEU A 167 1.56 4.74 3.99
C LEU A 167 0.07 4.41 4.06
N GLY A 168 -0.62 4.94 5.07
CA GLY A 168 -2.06 4.85 5.14
C GLY A 168 -2.75 6.10 4.59
N THR A 169 -4.04 5.99 4.31
CA THR A 169 -4.88 7.08 3.80
C THR A 169 -5.60 7.84 4.92
N GLY A 170 -5.19 7.60 6.16
CA GLY A 170 -5.83 8.10 7.36
C GLY A 170 -7.06 7.29 7.76
N SER A 171 -7.48 7.46 9.01
CA SER A 171 -8.65 6.84 9.60
C SER A 171 -9.49 7.91 10.32
N PRO A 172 -10.82 7.71 10.46
CA PRO A 172 -11.63 8.60 11.25
C PRO A 172 -11.10 8.66 12.68
N LYS A 173 -11.08 9.86 13.26
CA LYS A 173 -10.80 10.06 14.68
C LYS A 173 -11.64 9.09 15.49
N PHE A 174 -11.02 8.41 16.44
CA PHE A 174 -11.75 7.49 17.32
C PHE A 174 -12.99 8.21 17.89
N HIS A 175 -14.14 7.70 17.48
CA HIS A 175 -15.46 8.05 17.97
C HIS A 175 -16.17 6.72 18.21
N GLU A 176 -17.02 6.67 19.22
CA GLU A 176 -17.94 5.55 19.45
C GLU A 176 -18.95 5.49 18.28
N LYS A 177 -18.51 4.92 17.14
CA LYS A 177 -19.22 4.96 15.86
C LYS A 177 -20.49 4.12 15.93
N TYR A 178 -20.40 2.97 16.58
CA TYR A 178 -21.51 2.05 16.78
C TYR A 178 -21.58 1.62 18.24
N ASP A 179 -22.81 1.49 18.75
CA ASP A 179 -23.10 1.06 20.11
C ASP A 179 -23.81 -0.30 20.05
N ALA A 180 -23.38 -1.24 20.89
CA ALA A 180 -23.91 -2.60 20.90
C ALA A 180 -25.42 -2.65 21.20
N THR A 181 -25.93 -1.74 22.02
CA THR A 181 -27.37 -1.61 22.32
C THR A 181 -28.17 -1.15 21.11
N LYS A 182 -27.57 -0.30 20.25
CA LYS A 182 -28.17 0.12 18.98
C LYS A 182 -28.06 -0.98 17.92
N SER A 183 -26.91 -1.63 17.78
CA SER A 183 -26.68 -2.64 16.76
C SER A 183 -27.33 -4.00 17.06
N SER A 184 -27.72 -4.28 18.32
CA SER A 184 -28.42 -5.50 18.69
C SER A 184 -29.79 -5.66 18.02
N ASN A 185 -30.38 -4.55 17.56
CA ASN A 185 -31.65 -4.52 16.84
C ASN A 185 -31.46 -4.40 15.32
N TRP A 186 -30.22 -4.43 14.81
CA TRP A 186 -29.98 -4.31 13.38
C TRP A 186 -30.26 -5.62 12.66
N GLY A 187 -31.19 -5.55 11.70
CA GLY A 187 -31.29 -6.53 10.61
C GLY A 187 -30.34 -6.20 9.45
N ILE A 188 -30.55 -6.82 8.29
CA ILE A 188 -29.72 -6.66 7.08
C ILE A 188 -29.53 -5.17 6.69
N LEU A 189 -30.61 -4.39 6.70
CA LEU A 189 -30.55 -2.96 6.36
C LEU A 189 -29.76 -2.13 7.36
N GLY A 190 -29.78 -2.49 8.65
CA GLY A 190 -28.98 -1.83 9.67
C GLY A 190 -27.49 -2.07 9.45
N TRP A 191 -27.10 -3.29 9.08
CA TRP A 191 -25.70 -3.62 8.80
C TRP A 191 -25.17 -3.08 7.46
N LEU A 192 -26.06 -2.86 6.47
CA LEU A 192 -25.69 -2.35 5.15
C LEU A 192 -25.87 -0.84 4.97
N ALA A 193 -26.71 -0.18 5.76
CA ALA A 193 -27.01 1.25 5.63
C ALA A 193 -27.15 1.98 6.98
N GLY A 194 -26.77 1.33 8.09
CA GLY A 194 -26.88 1.88 9.44
C GLY A 194 -25.99 3.09 9.66
N GLY A 195 -26.54 4.10 10.35
CA GLY A 195 -25.78 5.29 10.74
C GLY A 195 -25.28 6.16 9.58
N GLY A 196 -25.85 6.02 8.37
CA GLY A 196 -25.41 6.77 7.17
C GLY A 196 -24.12 6.23 6.54
N SER A 197 -23.73 5.00 6.88
CA SER A 197 -22.51 4.32 6.44
C SER A 197 -22.83 2.87 6.02
N THR A 198 -21.82 2.07 5.68
CA THR A 198 -21.92 0.63 5.44
C THR A 198 -21.18 -0.13 6.57
N PRO A 199 -21.78 -0.26 7.78
CA PRO A 199 -21.08 -0.79 8.96
C PRO A 199 -20.34 -2.10 8.75
N LEU A 200 -20.90 -3.02 7.96
CA LEU A 200 -20.24 -4.29 7.65
C LEU A 200 -18.92 -4.09 6.88
N VAL A 201 -18.91 -3.18 5.90
CA VAL A 201 -17.71 -2.85 5.13
C VAL A 201 -16.70 -2.18 6.04
N ASP A 202 -17.12 -1.21 6.85
CA ASP A 202 -16.25 -0.49 7.80
C ASP A 202 -15.55 -1.44 8.80
N VAL A 203 -16.30 -2.39 9.38
CA VAL A 203 -15.74 -3.36 10.33
C VAL A 203 -14.68 -4.24 9.68
N PHE A 204 -14.93 -4.75 8.48
CA PHE A 204 -13.96 -5.62 7.79
C PHE A 204 -12.73 -4.85 7.28
N THR A 205 -12.90 -3.64 6.75
CA THR A 205 -11.77 -2.84 6.24
C THR A 205 -10.91 -2.29 7.37
N GLN A 206 -11.50 -1.79 8.46
CA GLN A 206 -10.76 -1.26 9.60
C GLN A 206 -10.03 -2.38 10.37
N SER A 207 -10.69 -3.51 10.61
CA SER A 207 -10.04 -4.65 11.28
C SER A 207 -8.84 -5.19 10.49
N SER A 208 -8.88 -5.15 9.16
CA SER A 208 -7.77 -5.56 8.30
C SER A 208 -6.55 -4.64 8.45
N ASP A 209 -6.73 -3.31 8.58
CA ASP A 209 -5.61 -2.36 8.74
C ASP A 209 -4.98 -2.48 10.14
N ASP A 210 -5.81 -2.48 11.19
CA ASP A 210 -5.35 -2.49 12.58
C ASP A 210 -4.60 -3.79 12.92
N MET A 211 -5.14 -4.95 12.52
CA MET A 211 -4.51 -6.24 12.78
C MET A 211 -3.17 -6.39 12.05
N VAL A 212 -3.07 -5.91 10.80
CA VAL A 212 -1.81 -5.97 10.06
C VAL A 212 -0.74 -5.08 10.70
N ASN A 213 -1.09 -3.85 11.09
CA ASN A 213 -0.16 -2.95 11.75
C ASN A 213 0.31 -3.53 13.10
N TYR A 214 -0.59 -4.14 13.86
CA TYR A 214 -0.25 -4.86 15.09
C TYR A 214 0.73 -6.02 14.82
N TYR A 215 0.41 -6.93 13.90
CA TYR A 215 1.25 -8.09 13.61
C TYR A 215 2.64 -7.70 13.10
N ILE A 216 2.73 -6.70 12.23
CA ILE A 216 4.02 -6.22 11.73
C ILE A 216 4.82 -5.60 12.88
N SER A 217 4.19 -4.78 13.72
CA SER A 217 4.85 -4.19 14.89
C SER A 217 5.39 -5.27 15.82
N VAL A 218 4.62 -6.32 16.11
CA VAL A 218 5.07 -7.48 16.90
C VAL A 218 6.28 -8.15 16.26
N VAL A 219 6.24 -8.44 14.96
CA VAL A 219 7.32 -9.15 14.26
C VAL A 219 8.62 -8.32 14.25
N PHE A 220 8.53 -7.02 13.92
CA PHE A 220 9.70 -6.16 13.88
C PHE A 220 10.28 -5.89 15.29
N GLN A 221 9.43 -5.82 16.33
CA GLN A 221 9.86 -5.70 17.72
C GLN A 221 10.51 -6.98 18.25
N ALA A 222 9.92 -8.15 17.97
CA ALA A 222 10.50 -9.43 18.35
C ALA A 222 11.89 -9.67 17.73
N LEU A 223 12.20 -8.97 16.63
CA LEU A 223 13.45 -9.11 15.88
C LEU A 223 14.37 -7.89 16.02
N HIS A 224 14.13 -7.03 17.01
CA HIS A 224 14.96 -5.84 17.32
C HIS A 224 15.25 -4.98 16.08
N SER A 225 14.26 -4.84 15.20
CA SER A 225 14.37 -4.18 13.91
C SER A 225 13.31 -3.10 13.74
N GLU A 226 12.76 -2.57 14.83
CA GLU A 226 11.61 -1.68 14.81
C GLU A 226 11.86 -0.40 14.00
N GLU A 227 13.10 0.08 13.99
CA GLU A 227 13.54 1.24 13.19
C GLU A 227 13.45 1.02 11.68
N ASN A 228 13.31 -0.23 11.23
CA ASN A 228 13.19 -0.57 9.81
C ASN A 228 11.74 -0.57 9.31
N TYR A 229 10.76 -0.42 10.21
CA TYR A 229 9.35 -0.27 9.85
C TYR A 229 8.87 1.14 10.18
N LEU A 230 8.51 1.90 9.14
CA LEU A 230 7.93 3.24 9.26
C LEU A 230 6.50 3.20 8.72
N ARG A 231 5.51 3.39 9.61
CA ARG A 231 4.11 3.62 9.24
C ARG A 231 3.80 5.10 9.36
N ILE A 232 3.27 5.69 8.29
CA ILE A 232 2.76 7.06 8.27
C ILE A 232 1.24 6.98 8.13
N GLN A 233 0.51 7.47 9.14
CA GLN A 233 -0.93 7.37 9.23
C GLN A 233 -1.49 8.54 10.04
N ASP A 234 -2.66 9.05 9.63
CA ASP A 234 -3.41 10.06 10.39
C ASP A 234 -4.69 9.44 10.95
N ASP A 235 -4.77 9.26 12.27
CA ASP A 235 -5.94 8.67 12.93
C ASP A 235 -6.88 9.73 13.51
N THR A 236 -6.96 10.91 12.87
CA THR A 236 -7.69 12.07 13.39
C THR A 236 -8.64 12.70 12.38
N LEU A 237 -8.93 12.05 11.25
CA LEU A 237 -9.83 12.59 10.23
C LEU A 237 -11.25 12.76 10.78
N SER A 238 -11.95 13.82 10.40
CA SER A 238 -13.30 14.09 10.88
C SER A 238 -14.16 14.76 9.81
N GLY A 239 -15.47 14.51 9.85
CA GLY A 239 -16.41 15.09 8.88
C GLY A 239 -16.10 14.64 7.45
N ASP A 240 -16.17 15.59 6.52
CA ASP A 240 -15.93 15.39 5.08
C ASP A 240 -14.57 14.73 4.77
N LEU A 241 -13.53 15.05 5.56
CA LEU A 241 -12.19 14.47 5.41
C LEU A 241 -12.15 12.96 5.66
N SER A 242 -13.10 12.42 6.42
CA SER A 242 -13.19 10.99 6.71
C SER A 242 -14.02 10.21 5.69
N THR A 243 -14.56 10.89 4.67
CA THR A 243 -15.41 10.27 3.65
C THR A 243 -14.58 9.83 2.44
N MET A 244 -14.67 8.54 2.11
CA MET A 244 -13.85 7.92 1.05
C MET A 244 -14.13 8.47 -0.36
N ASP A 245 -15.36 8.86 -0.67
CA ASP A 245 -15.83 9.15 -2.03
C ASP A 245 -16.23 10.62 -2.27
N LEU A 246 -15.82 11.52 -1.38
CA LEU A 246 -16.11 12.95 -1.48
C LEU A 246 -15.00 13.70 -2.25
N ALA A 247 -15.10 13.73 -3.57
CA ALA A 247 -14.12 14.35 -4.46
C ALA A 247 -14.42 15.82 -4.84
N THR A 248 -14.89 16.64 -3.90
CA THR A 248 -15.02 18.09 -4.13
C THR A 248 -13.65 18.76 -4.11
N SER A 249 -13.44 19.83 -4.89
CA SER A 249 -12.16 20.55 -4.90
C SER A 249 -11.74 21.00 -3.49
N GLU A 250 -12.69 21.48 -2.70
CA GLU A 250 -12.46 21.88 -1.31
C GLU A 250 -11.99 20.71 -0.44
N ASN A 251 -12.66 19.55 -0.51
CA ASN A 251 -12.27 18.39 0.30
C ASN A 251 -10.88 17.87 -0.12
N LEU A 252 -10.59 17.82 -1.43
CA LEU A 252 -9.28 17.41 -1.95
C LEU A 252 -8.16 18.36 -1.49
N GLU A 253 -8.37 19.68 -1.54
CA GLU A 253 -7.42 20.66 -1.01
C GLU A 253 -7.21 20.51 0.50
N ASN A 254 -8.27 20.21 1.25
CA ASN A 254 -8.16 19.99 2.68
C ASN A 254 -7.41 18.69 3.00
N LEU A 255 -7.58 17.62 2.22
CA LEU A 255 -6.79 16.39 2.32
C LEU A 255 -5.29 16.64 2.05
N VAL A 256 -4.95 17.53 1.10
CA VAL A 256 -3.56 17.96 0.89
C VAL A 256 -3.00 18.63 2.16
N LYS A 257 -3.75 19.56 2.76
CA LYS A 257 -3.34 20.21 4.02
C LYS A 257 -3.17 19.21 5.15
N VAL A 258 -4.01 18.18 5.23
CA VAL A 258 -3.84 17.08 6.19
C VAL A 258 -2.50 16.38 5.98
N GLY A 259 -2.17 16.01 4.75
CA GLY A 259 -0.87 15.40 4.41
C GLY A 259 0.33 16.28 4.76
N GLU A 260 0.26 17.57 4.45
CA GLU A 260 1.31 18.55 4.80
C GLU A 260 1.50 18.68 6.32
N ASN A 261 0.40 18.72 7.07
CA ASN A 261 0.42 18.76 8.53
C ASN A 261 0.93 17.44 9.13
N LEU A 262 0.59 16.30 8.53
CA LEU A 262 1.04 14.98 8.97
C LEU A 262 2.57 14.86 8.95
N LEU A 263 3.25 15.50 8.00
CA LEU A 263 4.72 15.57 7.97
C LEU A 263 5.31 16.20 9.24
N LYS A 264 4.59 17.12 9.88
CA LYS A 264 5.03 17.82 11.10
C LYS A 264 4.66 17.09 12.38
N LYS A 265 3.74 16.12 12.32
CA LYS A 265 3.38 15.29 13.48
C LYS A 265 4.53 14.34 13.85
N PRO A 266 4.66 13.96 15.13
CA PRO A 266 5.57 12.90 15.55
C PRO A 266 5.28 11.58 14.81
N VAL A 267 6.32 10.77 14.61
CA VAL A 267 6.14 9.36 14.24
C VAL A 267 5.35 8.66 15.33
N THR A 268 4.46 7.75 14.95
CA THR A 268 3.69 6.93 15.89
C THR A 268 4.06 5.46 15.76
N ARG A 269 3.84 4.70 16.84
CA ARG A 269 3.90 3.24 16.84
C ARG A 269 2.75 2.66 17.65
N VAL A 270 2.32 1.46 17.28
CA VAL A 270 1.30 0.73 18.02
C VAL A 270 1.88 0.30 19.37
N ASN A 271 1.21 0.69 20.44
CA ASN A 271 1.44 0.14 21.75
C ASN A 271 0.83 -1.26 21.82
N LEU A 272 1.65 -2.30 21.93
CA LEU A 272 1.18 -3.69 21.86
C LEU A 272 0.27 -4.12 23.04
N GLY A 273 0.29 -3.38 24.14
CA GLY A 273 -0.59 -3.64 25.29
C GLY A 273 -1.98 -3.05 25.14
N THR A 274 -2.11 -1.93 24.42
CA THR A 274 -3.38 -1.20 24.26
C THR A 274 -3.96 -1.28 22.85
N GLY A 275 -3.15 -1.62 21.85
CA GLY A 275 -3.50 -1.58 20.43
C GLY A 275 -3.55 -0.17 19.84
N ILE A 276 -3.22 0.87 20.61
CA ILE A 276 -3.36 2.28 20.20
C ILE A 276 -2.02 2.80 19.67
N SER A 277 -2.07 3.58 18.60
CA SER A 277 -0.92 4.30 18.06
C SER A 277 -0.52 5.48 18.96
N GLU A 278 0.70 5.48 19.45
CA GLU A 278 1.24 6.51 20.35
C GLU A 278 2.51 7.15 19.74
N PRO A 279 2.78 8.44 20.01
CA PRO A 279 4.03 9.08 19.58
C PRO A 279 5.27 8.29 20.03
N TYR A 280 6.14 7.98 19.07
CA TYR A 280 7.35 7.22 19.26
C TYR A 280 8.55 8.15 18.99
N HIS A 281 9.21 8.56 20.07
CA HIS A 281 10.30 9.56 20.12
C HIS A 281 9.91 11.00 19.74
N HIS A 282 10.88 11.91 19.83
CA HIS A 282 10.78 13.32 19.41
C HIS A 282 11.01 13.54 17.90
N THR A 283 10.88 12.50 17.07
CA THR A 283 11.12 12.58 15.61
C THR A 283 9.82 12.82 14.86
N THR A 284 9.78 13.79 13.96
CA THR A 284 8.63 14.02 13.08
C THR A 284 8.62 13.08 11.88
N ASN A 285 7.46 12.89 11.26
CA ASN A 285 7.32 12.11 10.04
C ASN A 285 8.24 12.63 8.91
N GLU A 286 8.40 13.95 8.77
CA GLU A 286 9.34 14.55 7.81
C GLU A 286 10.79 14.11 8.06
N MET A 287 11.24 14.16 9.32
CA MET A 287 12.60 13.74 9.69
C MET A 287 12.81 12.25 9.44
N ALA A 288 11.82 11.42 9.77
CA ALA A 288 11.88 9.98 9.53
C ALA A 288 11.93 9.65 8.03
N LEU A 289 11.15 10.33 7.20
CA LEU A 289 11.18 10.18 5.74
C LEU A 289 12.52 10.63 5.14
N LYS A 290 13.12 11.72 5.64
CA LYS A 290 14.48 12.13 5.24
C LYS A 290 15.52 11.06 5.57
N LYS A 291 15.45 10.47 6.76
CA LYS A 291 16.29 9.33 7.17
C LYS A 291 16.08 8.13 6.24
N PHE A 292 14.82 7.78 5.96
CA PHE A 292 14.46 6.68 5.07
C PHE A 292 15.01 6.88 3.64
N ALA A 293 14.85 8.09 3.08
CA ALA A 293 15.38 8.45 1.77
C ALA A 293 16.91 8.37 1.71
N ALA A 294 17.62 8.78 2.77
CA ALA A 294 19.08 8.66 2.85
C ALA A 294 19.54 7.19 2.83
N ILE A 295 18.81 6.29 3.51
CA ILE A 295 19.10 4.85 3.50
C ILE A 295 18.89 4.28 2.10
N LEU A 296 17.77 4.59 1.44
CA LEU A 296 17.48 4.14 0.07
C LEU A 296 18.54 4.62 -0.94
N HIS A 297 18.94 5.89 -0.86
CA HIS A 297 19.97 6.46 -1.72
C HIS A 297 21.31 5.74 -1.53
N LYS A 298 21.73 5.52 -0.27
CA LYS A 298 22.97 4.81 0.04
C LYS A 298 22.95 3.37 -0.48
N GLU A 299 21.83 2.66 -0.29
CA GLU A 299 21.68 1.29 -0.77
C GLU A 299 21.75 1.21 -2.30
N LYS A 300 21.05 2.11 -3.01
CA LYS A 300 21.13 2.21 -4.47
C LYS A 300 22.58 2.45 -4.93
N TYR A 301 23.24 3.45 -4.36
CA TYR A 301 24.63 3.78 -4.71
C TYR A 301 25.59 2.59 -4.50
N VAL A 302 25.46 1.87 -3.38
CA VAL A 302 26.28 0.68 -3.10
C VAL A 302 26.04 -0.43 -4.12
N ARG A 303 24.80 -0.66 -4.57
CA ARG A 303 24.47 -1.66 -5.60
C ARG A 303 25.02 -1.27 -6.97
N GLU A 304 24.99 0.01 -7.33
CA GLU A 304 25.57 0.51 -8.58
C GLU A 304 27.10 0.34 -8.62
N LEU A 305 27.79 0.58 -7.50
CA LEU A 305 29.23 0.34 -7.38
C LEU A 305 29.62 -1.15 -7.47
N ARG A 306 28.74 -2.05 -7.03
CA ARG A 306 28.94 -3.50 -7.09
C ARG A 306 28.52 -4.12 -8.42
N SER A 307 27.76 -3.39 -9.22
CA SER A 307 27.29 -3.85 -10.53
C SER A 307 28.47 -3.99 -11.50
N PRO A 308 28.63 -5.12 -12.21
CA PRO A 308 29.75 -5.35 -13.13
C PRO A 308 29.94 -4.27 -14.21
N ASN A 309 28.87 -3.52 -14.54
CA ASN A 309 28.86 -2.53 -15.62
C ASN A 309 29.57 -1.20 -15.29
N THR A 310 29.84 -0.86 -14.02
CA THR A 310 30.55 0.39 -13.66
C THR A 310 32.08 0.25 -13.73
N ASN A 311 32.62 -0.97 -13.82
CA ASN A 311 34.07 -1.22 -13.95
C ASN A 311 34.62 -1.18 -15.38
N ARG A 312 33.81 -0.87 -16.40
CA ARG A 312 34.29 -0.67 -17.79
C ARG A 312 34.62 0.79 -18.14
N GLY A 313 34.42 1.74 -17.23
CA GLY A 313 34.52 3.17 -17.50
C GLY A 313 35.78 3.88 -17.02
N ARG A 314 36.87 3.17 -16.65
CA ARG A 314 38.12 3.80 -16.22
C ARG A 314 39.37 2.93 -16.48
N VAL A 315 39.50 2.39 -17.68
CA VAL A 315 40.80 1.93 -18.19
C VAL A 315 40.96 2.42 -19.61
N ASN A 316 41.53 3.62 -19.75
CA ASN A 316 42.45 4.01 -20.81
C ASN A 316 42.85 5.49 -20.65
N GLN A 317 43.97 5.72 -19.98
CA GLN A 317 45.02 6.65 -20.43
C GLN A 317 46.33 6.20 -19.77
N GLY A 318 47.29 5.81 -20.60
CA GLY A 318 48.43 5.01 -20.18
C GLY A 318 49.57 5.78 -19.51
N LYS A 319 50.43 5.01 -18.84
CA LYS A 319 51.88 5.05 -18.98
C LYS A 319 52.46 3.71 -18.53
N SER A 320 53.28 3.12 -19.38
CA SER A 320 54.18 2.01 -19.07
C SER A 320 55.27 2.48 -18.10
N MET A 321 55.56 1.70 -17.06
CA MET A 321 56.91 1.31 -16.64
C MET A 321 56.85 0.27 -15.50
N GLU A 322 57.93 -0.48 -15.38
CA GLU A 322 58.11 -1.81 -14.79
C GLU A 322 58.00 -1.92 -13.26
N ASP A 323 57.75 -3.18 -12.85
CA ASP A 323 58.13 -3.87 -11.61
C ASP A 323 57.92 -3.21 -10.24
N GLN A 324 57.05 -3.83 -9.41
CA GLN A 324 57.48 -4.42 -8.13
C GLN A 324 56.40 -5.27 -7.46
N THR A 325 56.86 -6.42 -7.01
CA THR A 325 56.22 -7.45 -6.20
C THR A 325 55.59 -6.96 -4.89
N GLY A 326 54.45 -7.56 -4.52
CA GLY A 326 54.07 -7.76 -3.12
C GLY A 326 52.80 -7.05 -2.67
N ALA A 327 51.69 -7.79 -2.53
CA ALA A 327 50.84 -7.77 -1.32
C ALA A 327 49.66 -8.72 -1.51
N SER A 328 49.57 -9.68 -0.61
CA SER A 328 48.47 -10.63 -0.50
C SER A 328 47.23 -9.97 0.13
N GLN A 329 46.07 -10.49 -0.25
CA GLN A 329 44.84 -10.59 0.54
C GLN A 329 44.05 -9.32 0.88
N GLY A 330 42.83 -9.29 0.33
CA GLY A 330 41.71 -8.51 0.84
C GLY A 330 40.42 -8.83 0.08
N ARG A 331 39.86 -10.04 0.24
CA ARG A 331 38.45 -10.26 -0.15
C ARG A 331 37.58 -9.33 0.71
N PRO A 332 36.66 -8.52 0.14
CA PRO A 332 35.74 -7.73 0.93
C PRO A 332 34.85 -8.69 1.73
N LYS A 333 34.85 -8.56 3.06
CA LYS A 333 33.96 -9.31 3.95
C LYS A 333 32.49 -8.90 3.70
N LEU A 334 31.59 -9.87 3.90
CA LEU A 334 30.14 -9.75 3.88
C LEU A 334 29.66 -8.48 4.62
N SER A 335 28.69 -7.76 4.08
CA SER A 335 28.00 -6.73 4.85
C SER A 335 27.20 -7.41 5.97
N ASN A 336 27.53 -7.09 7.22
CA ASN A 336 26.76 -7.50 8.40
C ASN A 336 25.28 -7.07 8.28
N ALA A 337 24.42 -7.67 9.10
CA ALA A 337 23.07 -7.18 9.36
C ALA A 337 23.10 -5.66 9.56
N ILE A 338 22.09 -4.98 9.03
CA ILE A 338 21.98 -3.53 9.08
C ILE A 338 21.75 -3.11 10.54
N HIS A 339 22.83 -2.98 11.33
CA HIS A 339 22.78 -2.35 12.64
C HIS A 339 22.74 -0.83 12.41
N HIS A 340 21.54 -0.28 12.27
CA HIS A 340 21.32 1.17 12.26
C HIS A 340 21.30 1.74 13.67
N SER A 341 22.41 1.58 14.39
CA SER A 341 22.77 2.48 15.49
C SER A 341 23.65 3.59 14.89
N LEU A 342 23.06 4.52 14.14
CA LEU A 342 23.74 5.79 13.82
C LEU A 342 23.47 6.76 14.97
N PRO A 343 24.46 7.57 15.37
CA PRO A 343 24.43 8.34 16.62
C PRO A 343 23.28 9.34 16.63
N ASP A 344 22.88 9.67 17.86
CA ASP A 344 21.80 10.59 18.20
C ASP A 344 21.83 11.86 17.34
N LEU A 345 20.68 12.27 16.80
CA LEU A 345 20.53 13.37 15.84
C LEU A 345 20.92 14.74 16.41
N HIS A 346 21.20 14.82 17.71
CA HIS A 346 21.79 16.00 18.35
C HIS A 346 23.20 16.34 17.84
N ASP A 347 23.95 15.38 17.28
CA ASP A 347 25.32 15.61 16.79
C ASP A 347 25.39 16.17 15.35
N LEU A 348 24.26 16.25 14.62
CA LEU A 348 24.23 16.87 13.29
C LEU A 348 24.04 18.40 13.32
N ASN A 349 23.93 19.01 14.52
CA ASN A 349 23.75 20.45 14.68
C ASN A 349 25.00 21.16 15.20
N LYS A 350 26.17 20.80 14.66
CA LYS A 350 27.42 21.56 14.80
C LYS A 350 28.15 21.62 13.47
N ASN A 351 27.69 22.52 12.59
CA ASN A 351 28.49 23.48 11.82
C ASN A 351 27.62 24.15 10.75
#